data_AF-A0A1W1C1S4-F1
#
_entry.id   AF-A0A1W1C1S4-F1
#
_cell.length_a   1.000
_cell.length_b   1.000
_cell.length_c   1.000
_cell.angle_alpha   90.00
_cell.angle_beta   90.00
_cell.angle_gamma   90.00
#
_symmetry.space_group_name_H-M   'P 1'
#
loop_
_entity.id
_entity.type
_entity.pdbx_description
1 polymer ?
#
loop_
_entity_poly.entity_id
_entity_poly.type
_entity_poly.pdbx_seq_one_letter_code
_entity_poly.pdbx_strand_id
1 'polypeptide(L)' 'MSENTNRSVFGFHGVFGVLLSIVGLIFIWAVLMSQAVLVQQSAAKQPYDPAPIRDVNNLKMRSVDNKNFAFQTKEEK' A
#
# COMPACT_ATOMS: atom_id res chain seq x y z
N MET A 1 -21.22 -14.37 49.94
CA MET A 1 -20.44 -14.74 48.73
C MET A 1 -20.15 -13.45 47.97
N SER A 2 -18.91 -13.25 47.50
CA SER A 2 -18.56 -12.04 46.73
C SER A 2 -18.91 -12.25 45.27
N GLU A 3 -19.80 -11.43 44.72
CA GLU A 3 -20.21 -11.48 43.32
C GLU A 3 -19.26 -10.61 42.47
N ASN A 4 -18.71 -11.18 41.39
CA ASN A 4 -17.72 -10.47 40.58
C ASN A 4 -18.39 -9.59 39.51
N THR A 5 -18.83 -8.41 39.92
CA THR A 5 -19.39 -7.36 39.03
C THR A 5 -18.37 -6.83 38.00
N ASN A 6 -17.07 -7.08 38.18
CA ASN A 6 -16.02 -6.69 37.23
C ASN A 6 -15.87 -7.64 36.04
N ARG A 7 -16.63 -8.75 35.96
CA ARG A 7 -16.67 -9.63 34.77
C ARG A 7 -17.61 -9.11 33.67
N SER A 8 -17.84 -7.80 33.61
CA SER A 8 -18.44 -7.17 32.43
C SER A 8 -17.42 -7.13 31.31
N VAL A 9 -17.63 -7.95 30.28
CA VAL A 9 -16.91 -7.78 29.03
C VAL A 9 -17.39 -6.51 28.31
N PHE A 10 -18.58 -5.94 28.62
CA PHE A 10 -19.32 -5.06 27.69
C PHE A 10 -19.94 -3.72 28.19
N GLY A 11 -19.66 -3.24 29.40
CA GLY A 11 -20.06 -1.88 29.82
C GLY A 11 -19.08 -0.81 29.30
N PHE A 12 -19.28 -0.34 28.06
CA PHE A 12 -18.28 0.33 27.19
C PHE A 12 -17.07 -0.55 26.82
N HIS A 13 -16.66 -1.50 27.67
CA HIS A 13 -15.68 -2.55 27.35
C HIS A 13 -16.05 -3.38 26.10
N GLY A 14 -15.08 -4.16 25.63
CA GLY A 14 -15.29 -5.32 24.76
C GLY A 14 -15.98 -5.03 23.43
N VAL A 15 -17.23 -5.47 23.24
CA VAL A 15 -17.91 -5.57 21.94
C VAL A 15 -18.01 -4.24 21.23
N PHE A 16 -18.22 -3.14 21.95
CA PHE A 16 -18.18 -1.81 21.34
C PHE A 16 -16.77 -1.50 20.79
N GLY A 17 -15.73 -1.77 21.57
CA GLY A 17 -14.34 -1.65 21.14
C GLY A 17 -13.93 -2.63 20.03
N VAL A 18 -14.45 -3.86 20.03
CA VAL A 18 -14.24 -4.87 18.99
C VAL A 18 -14.93 -4.45 17.69
N LEU A 19 -16.17 -3.97 17.74
CA LEU A 19 -16.89 -3.44 16.57
C LEU A 19 -16.18 -2.22 15.99
N LEU A 20 -15.75 -1.28 16.84
CA LEU A 20 -14.95 -0.12 16.40
C LEU A 20 -13.62 -0.55 15.77
N SER A 21 -12.95 -1.56 16.35
CA SER A 21 -11.71 -2.12 15.80
C SER A 21 -11.92 -2.81 14.46
N ILE A 22 -13.01 -3.58 14.30
CA ILE A 22 -13.39 -4.23 13.03
C ILE A 22 -13.65 -3.17 11.95
N VAL A 23 -14.41 -2.11 12.26
CA VAL A 23 -14.66 -1.00 11.35
C VAL A 23 -13.36 -0.29 10.97
N GLY A 24 -12.47 -0.04 11.94
CA GLY A 24 -11.15 0.55 11.70
C GLY A 24 -10.25 -0.32 10.81
N LEU A 25 -10.22 -1.64 11.04
CA LEU A 25 -9.47 -2.59 10.21
C LEU A 25 -10.02 -2.67 8.79
N ILE A 26 -11.34 -2.72 8.61
CA ILE A 26 -12.00 -2.69 7.30
C ILE A 26 -11.70 -1.38 6.58
N PHE A 27 -11.72 -0.24 7.28
CA PHE A 27 -11.39 1.07 6.71
C PHE A 27 -9.93 1.12 6.23
N ILE A 28 -8.97 0.72 7.07
CA ILE A 28 -7.54 0.67 6.70
C ILE A 28 -7.34 -0.27 5.50
N TRP A 29 -7.95 -1.46 5.52
CA TRP A 29 -7.90 -2.41 4.42
C TRP A 29 -8.46 -1.81 3.11
N ALA A 30 -9.65 -1.19 3.15
CA ALA A 30 -10.27 -0.57 1.99
C ALA A 30 -9.42 0.56 1.39
N VAL A 31 -8.80 1.40 2.25
CA VAL A 31 -7.87 2.45 1.81
C VAL A 31 -6.64 1.84 1.13
N LEU A 32 -5.99 0.86 1.75
CA LEU A 32 -4.80 0.20 1.20
C LEU A 32 -5.08 -0.51 -0.13
N MET A 33 -6.21 -1.23 -0.23
CA MET A 33 -6.65 -1.88 -1.47
C MET A 33 -6.95 -0.85 -2.57
N SER A 34 -7.59 0.28 -2.23
CA SER A 34 -7.85 1.36 -3.19
C SER A 34 -6.56 1.95 -3.75
N GLN A 35 -5.56 2.20 -2.90
CA GLN A 35 -4.24 2.69 -3.34
C GLN A 35 -3.53 1.67 -4.25
N ALA A 36 -3.55 0.38 -3.88
CA ALA A 36 -2.95 -0.68 -4.69
C ALA A 36 -3.58 -0.76 -6.09
N VAL A 37 -4.92 -0.70 -6.19
CA VAL A 37 -5.63 -0.72 -7.47
C VAL A 37 -5.34 0.54 -8.31
N LEU A 38 -5.26 1.73 -7.69
CA LEU A 38 -4.91 2.97 -8.38
C LEU A 38 -3.49 2.92 -8.96
N VAL A 39 -2.50 2.42 -8.20
CA VAL A 39 -1.12 2.24 -8.68
C VAL A 39 -1.06 1.24 -9.84
N GLN A 40 -1.76 0.10 -9.73
CA GLN A 40 -1.84 -0.89 -10.82
C GLN A 40 -2.52 -0.32 -12.06
N GLN A 41 -3.61 0.43 -11.91
CA GLN A 41 -4.29 1.08 -13.03
C GLN A 41 -3.42 2.15 -13.69
N SER A 42 -2.66 2.92 -12.90
CA SER A 42 -1.71 3.91 -13.41
C SER A 42 -0.62 3.26 -14.26
N ALA A 43 0.03 2.21 -13.72
CA ALA A 43 1.07 1.45 -14.43
C ALA A 43 0.55 0.75 -15.70
N ALA A 44 -0.73 0.34 -15.72
CA ALA A 44 -1.36 -0.24 -16.92
C ALA A 44 -1.70 0.80 -17.99
N LYS A 45 -2.07 2.03 -17.60
CA LYS A 45 -2.37 3.15 -18.51
C LYS A 45 -1.10 3.82 -19.05
N GLN A 46 -0.07 3.94 -18.21
CA GLN A 46 1.21 4.57 -18.54
C GLN A 46 2.33 3.55 -18.30
N PRO A 47 2.49 2.56 -19.20
CA PRO A 47 3.58 1.60 -19.09
C PRO A 47 4.93 2.32 -19.20
N TYR A 48 5.88 1.89 -18.37
CA TYR A 48 7.27 2.34 -18.48
C TYR A 48 7.94 1.73 -19.72
N ASP A 49 8.93 2.44 -20.27
CA ASP A 49 9.81 1.88 -21.30
C ASP A 49 10.92 1.04 -20.62
N PRO A 50 11.05 -0.26 -20.93
CA PRO A 50 12.16 -1.08 -20.43
C PRO A 50 13.48 -0.85 -21.19
N ALA A 51 13.49 -0.17 -22.35
CA ALA A 51 14.70 0.00 -23.16
C ALA A 51 15.84 0.76 -22.46
N PRO A 52 15.61 1.89 -21.75
CA PRO A 52 16.69 2.67 -21.12
C PRO A 52 17.47 1.88 -20.06
N ILE A 53 16.80 1.01 -19.29
CA ILE A 53 17.41 0.16 -18.26
C ILE A 53 18.18 -1.02 -18.88
N ARG A 54 17.71 -1.53 -20.03
CA ARG A 54 18.29 -2.71 -20.68
C ARG A 54 19.54 -2.39 -21.51
N ASP A 55 19.80 -1.12 -21.80
CA ASP A 55 21.03 -0.68 -22.43
C ASP A 55 22.19 -0.69 -21.41
N VAL A 56 23.17 -1.56 -21.66
CA VAL A 56 24.40 -1.68 -20.86
C VAL A 56 25.25 -0.40 -20.86
N ASN A 57 25.06 0.48 -21.84
CA ASN A 57 25.77 1.77 -21.91
C ASN A 57 25.18 2.82 -20.95
N ASN A 58 23.90 2.69 -20.58
CA ASN A 58 23.22 3.60 -19.66
C ASN A 58 23.48 3.24 -18.19
N LEU A 59 23.75 1.96 -17.88
CA LEU A 59 23.98 1.49 -16.52
C LEU A 59 25.44 1.66 -16.07
N LYS A 60 25.70 2.57 -15.15
CA LYS A 60 27.03 2.77 -14.54
C LYS A 60 27.19 1.94 -13.27
N MET A 61 28.31 1.24 -13.11
CA MET A 61 28.59 0.51 -11.87
C MET A 61 28.62 1.46 -10.67
N ARG A 62 27.80 1.16 -9.65
CA ARG A 62 27.72 1.89 -8.36
C ARG A 62 27.36 3.40 -8.46
N SER A 63 26.68 3.86 -9.52
CA SER A 63 26.17 5.24 -9.57
C SER A 63 24.73 5.37 -9.06
N VAL A 64 24.45 6.47 -8.35
CA VAL A 64 23.10 6.93 -8.01
C VAL A 64 22.32 7.46 -9.23
N ASP A 65 23.02 7.79 -10.31
CA ASP A 65 22.41 8.31 -11.54
C ASP A 65 21.58 7.26 -12.28
N ASN A 66 21.82 5.97 -12.02
CA ASN A 66 21.10 4.87 -12.65
C ASN A 66 19.58 4.95 -12.43
N LYS A 67 19.14 5.62 -11.36
CA LYS A 67 17.73 5.91 -11.10
C LYS A 67 17.05 6.68 -12.24
N ASN A 68 17.80 7.48 -12.99
CA ASN A 68 17.27 8.32 -14.07
C ASN A 68 16.79 7.49 -15.27
N PHE A 69 17.33 6.28 -15.46
CA PHE A 69 16.90 5.34 -16.51
C PHE A 69 15.79 4.40 -16.04
N ALA A 70 15.54 4.32 -14.73
CA ALA A 70 14.55 3.41 -14.16
C ALA A 70 13.12 3.97 -14.30
N PHE A 71 12.20 3.11 -14.76
CA PHE A 71 10.76 3.40 -14.86
C PHE A 71 10.41 4.67 -15.65
N GLN A 72 11.21 5.03 -16.66
CA GLN A 72 10.87 6.15 -17.55
C GLN A 72 9.53 5.90 -18.26
N THR A 73 8.70 6.92 -18.35
CA THR A 73 7.45 6.87 -19.13
C THR A 73 7.77 6.61 -20.59
N LYS A 74 7.03 5.72 -21.24
CA LYS A 74 7.16 5.54 -22.69
C LYS A 74 6.66 6.80 -23.42
N GLU A 75 7.53 7.44 -24.21
CA GLU A 75 7.12 8.55 -25.08
C GLU A 75 6.20 8.04 -26.21
N GLU A 76 5.07 8.72 -26.42
CA GLU A 76 4.28 8.56 -27.65
C GLU A 76 5.03 9.27 -28.80
N LYS A 77 5.25 8.54 -29.90
CA LYS A 77 5.79 9.05 -31.16
C LYS A 77 4.68 9.37 -32.14
#